data_AF-A0A959C4B8-F1
#
_entry.id   AF-A0A959C4B8-F1
#
_cell.length_a   1.000
_cell.length_b   1.000
_cell.length_c   1.000
_cell.angle_alpha   90.00
_cell.angle_beta   90.00
_cell.angle_gamma   90.00
#
_symmetry.space_group_name_H-M   'P 1'
#
loop_
_entity.id
_entity.type
_entity.pdbx_description
1 polymer ?
#
loop_
_entity_poly.entity_id
_entity_poly.type
_entity_poly.pdbx_seq_one_letter_code
_entity_poly.pdbx_strand_id
1 'polypeptide(L)'
;MESLSLSTARILVVSPSPGDSAYMEDFFDRTPFTKPDFAIAKFQPADKYNFIVFDARSLPAAPNIETFAKLPEAVQGHYFLLDRYLQDTNKYILYFGKYYYNLNQERCPSANSKFTLYARVQELIDFINNYKSE
;
A
#
# COMPACT_ATOMS: atom_id res chain seq x y z
N MET A 1 -9.31 4.22 -22.36
CA MET A 1 -8.71 4.40 -21.02
C MET A 1 -7.58 5.40 -21.20
N GLU A 2 -7.57 6.50 -20.46
CA GLU A 2 -6.42 7.41 -20.45
C GLU A 2 -5.24 6.70 -19.80
N SER A 3 -4.03 6.94 -20.31
CA SER A 3 -2.79 6.42 -19.71
C SER A 3 -2.62 7.02 -18.33
N LEU A 4 -2.43 6.19 -17.32
CA LEU A 4 -2.00 6.62 -16.00
C LEU A 4 -0.59 7.20 -16.08
N SER A 5 -0.33 8.23 -15.29
CA SER A 5 1.01 8.77 -15.08
C SER A 5 1.19 9.03 -13.59
N LEU A 6 2.40 9.41 -13.19
CA LEU A 6 2.68 9.84 -11.82
C LEU A 6 1.81 11.01 -11.38
N SER A 7 1.38 11.87 -12.31
CA SER A 7 0.58 13.07 -12.05
C SER A 7 -0.93 12.87 -12.18
N THR A 8 -1.39 11.64 -12.48
CA THR A 8 -2.83 11.32 -12.62
C THR A 8 -3.26 10.11 -11.81
N ALA A 9 -2.30 9.33 -11.30
CA ALA A 9 -2.57 8.19 -10.44
C ALA A 9 -3.14 8.63 -9.09
N ARG A 10 -4.28 8.05 -8.71
CA ARG A 10 -4.90 8.23 -7.40
C ARG A 10 -4.47 7.12 -6.46
N ILE A 11 -3.75 7.48 -5.41
CA ILE A 11 -3.13 6.55 -4.46
C ILE A 11 -3.86 6.62 -3.12
N LEU A 12 -4.31 5.47 -2.60
CA LEU A 12 -4.73 5.37 -1.20
C LEU A 12 -3.57 4.87 -0.36
N VAL A 13 -3.19 5.60 0.67
CA VAL A 13 -2.22 5.16 1.68
C VAL A 13 -2.97 4.77 2.94
N VAL A 14 -2.86 3.50 3.32
CA VAL A 14 -3.44 2.97 4.55
C VAL A 14 -2.37 2.93 5.62
N SER A 15 -2.44 3.83 6.59
CA SER A 15 -1.41 4.01 7.63
C SER A 15 -1.95 3.71 9.03
N PRO A 16 -1.17 3.03 9.90
CA PRO A 16 -1.66 2.52 11.18
C PRO A 16 -1.74 3.62 12.26
N SER A 17 -0.94 4.68 12.13
CA SER A 17 -0.84 5.74 13.14
C SER A 17 -0.71 7.13 12.51
N PRO A 18 -1.00 8.21 13.27
CA PRO A 18 -0.74 9.58 12.83
C PRO A 18 0.73 9.86 12.49
N GLY A 19 1.67 9.27 13.24
CA GLY A 19 3.11 9.41 12.99
C GLY A 19 3.54 8.76 11.67
N ASP A 20 2.98 7.59 11.37
CA ASP A 20 3.20 6.92 10.09
C ASP A 20 2.56 7.69 8.94
N SER A 21 1.37 8.26 9.17
CA SER A 21 0.70 9.11 8.19
C SER A 21 1.57 10.31 7.82
N ALA A 22 2.11 11.04 8.82
CA ALA A 22 2.99 12.18 8.59
C ALA A 22 4.28 11.80 7.83
N TYR A 23 4.85 10.62 8.09
CA TYR A 23 5.99 10.13 7.31
C TYR A 23 5.64 9.91 5.84
N MET A 24 4.46 9.35 5.57
CA MET A 24 4.00 9.10 4.21
C MET A 24 3.64 10.40 3.49
N GLU A 25 3.07 11.38 4.18
CA GLU A 25 2.87 12.73 3.64
C GLU A 25 4.20 13.35 3.22
N ASP A 26 5.22 13.37 4.09
CA ASP A 26 6.55 13.89 3.76
C ASP A 26 7.19 13.16 2.56
N PHE A 27 6.97 11.85 2.44
CA PHE A 27 7.44 11.10 1.28
C PHE A 27 6.74 11.55 0.00
N PHE A 28 5.42 11.57 -0.03
CA PHE A 28 4.67 11.90 -1.24
C PHE A 28 4.79 13.38 -1.62
N ASP A 29 4.90 14.30 -0.66
CA ASP A 29 5.11 15.74 -0.93
C ASP A 29 6.47 16.03 -1.61
N ARG A 30 7.45 15.13 -1.48
CA ARG A 30 8.79 15.26 -2.13
C ARG A 30 8.90 14.50 -3.45
N THR A 31 7.81 13.91 -3.90
CA THR A 31 7.74 13.15 -5.14
C THR A 31 6.86 13.89 -6.14
N PRO A 32 6.88 13.54 -7.43
CA PRO A 32 5.97 14.13 -8.41
C PRO A 32 4.47 13.82 -8.17
N PHE A 33 4.12 13.06 -7.13
CA PHE A 33 2.74 12.81 -6.70
C PHE A 33 2.22 13.99 -5.85
N THR A 34 1.77 15.07 -6.49
CA THR A 34 1.23 16.22 -5.75
C THR A 34 -0.22 16.01 -5.31
N LYS A 35 -0.65 16.56 -4.18
CA LYS A 35 -2.08 16.58 -3.82
C LYS A 35 -2.91 17.23 -4.96
N PRO A 36 -4.08 16.69 -5.32
CA PRO A 36 -4.90 15.71 -4.60
C PRO A 36 -4.65 14.23 -4.95
N ASP A 37 -3.50 13.89 -5.52
CA ASP A 37 -3.24 12.58 -6.12
C ASP A 37 -3.08 11.43 -5.10
N PHE A 38 -2.97 11.73 -3.80
CA PHE A 38 -2.97 10.71 -2.75
C PHE A 38 -3.84 11.10 -1.54
N ALA A 39 -4.41 10.08 -0.89
CA ALA A 39 -5.13 10.21 0.39
C ALA A 39 -4.50 9.30 1.43
N ILE A 40 -4.34 9.78 2.67
CA ILE A 40 -3.84 8.97 3.78
C ILE A 40 -4.96 8.79 4.80
N ALA A 41 -5.28 7.54 5.12
CA ALA A 41 -6.35 7.20 6.05
C ALA A 41 -6.03 5.92 6.82
N LYS A 42 -6.70 5.74 7.97
CA LYS A 42 -6.72 4.45 8.65
C LYS A 42 -7.55 3.41 7.90
N PHE A 43 -8.60 3.86 7.20
CA PHE A 43 -9.47 3.05 6.36
C PHE A 43 -10.23 3.94 5.37
N GLN A 44 -10.38 3.49 4.12
CA GLN A 44 -11.21 4.15 3.12
C GLN A 44 -11.59 3.17 1.99
N PRO A 45 -12.82 3.21 1.44
CA PRO A 45 -13.16 2.44 0.26
C PRO A 45 -12.20 2.69 -0.90
N ALA A 46 -11.79 1.62 -1.59
CA ALA A 46 -10.73 1.67 -2.60
C ALA A 46 -11.22 2.07 -4.00
N ASP A 47 -12.53 2.16 -4.22
CA ASP A 47 -13.15 2.22 -5.56
C ASP A 47 -12.59 3.35 -6.44
N LYS A 48 -12.40 4.53 -5.84
CA LYS A 48 -11.94 5.75 -6.51
C LYS A 48 -10.43 5.87 -6.71
N TYR A 49 -9.65 4.89 -6.26
CA TYR A 49 -8.20 4.87 -6.33
C TYR A 49 -7.71 3.89 -7.39
N ASN A 50 -6.54 4.13 -7.95
CA ASN A 50 -5.93 3.22 -8.93
C ASN A 50 -5.21 2.06 -8.24
N PHE A 51 -4.51 2.34 -7.14
CA PHE A 51 -3.85 1.35 -6.31
C PHE A 51 -3.72 1.84 -4.86
N ILE A 52 -3.32 0.92 -3.98
CA ILE A 52 -3.22 1.14 -2.54
C ILE A 52 -1.77 0.96 -2.11
N VAL A 53 -1.28 1.79 -1.20
CA VAL A 53 -0.05 1.55 -0.43
C VAL A 53 -0.47 1.21 0.98
N PHE A 54 -0.15 -0.01 1.42
CA PHE A 54 -0.40 -0.46 2.77
C PHE A 54 0.86 -0.24 3.62
N ASP A 55 0.87 0.81 4.44
CA ASP A 55 2.01 1.14 5.30
C ASP A 55 2.01 0.26 6.56
N ALA A 56 3.05 -0.53 6.71
CA ALA A 56 3.29 -1.44 7.82
C ALA A 56 4.75 -1.38 8.30
N ARG A 57 5.48 -0.29 7.98
CA ARG A 57 6.91 -0.17 8.30
C ARG A 57 7.22 -0.19 9.79
N SER A 58 6.40 0.52 10.56
CA SER A 58 6.53 0.62 12.01
C SER A 58 6.07 -0.65 12.71
N LEU A 59 5.34 -1.53 12.01
CA LEU A 59 4.81 -2.76 12.56
C LEU A 59 5.89 -3.84 12.71
N PRO A 60 5.76 -4.70 13.73
CA PRO A 60 6.64 -5.86 13.89
C PRO A 60 6.46 -6.85 12.73
N ALA A 61 7.53 -7.58 12.40
CA ALA A 61 7.43 -8.65 11.42
C ALA A 61 6.59 -9.81 11.96
N ALA A 62 5.82 -10.44 11.10
CA ALA A 62 5.01 -11.61 11.38
C ALA A 62 5.38 -12.75 10.41
N PRO A 63 6.48 -13.49 10.67
CA PRO A 63 6.97 -14.56 9.80
C PRO A 63 6.06 -15.79 9.73
N ASN A 64 5.21 -15.98 10.72
CA ASN A 64 4.29 -17.10 10.82
C ASN A 64 3.08 -16.74 11.69
N ILE A 65 2.10 -17.64 11.71
CA ILE A 65 0.87 -17.49 12.49
C ILE A 65 1.15 -17.40 13.99
N GLU A 66 2.15 -18.10 14.54
CA GLU A 66 2.42 -18.04 15.98
C GLU A 66 2.97 -16.68 16.41
N THR A 67 3.79 -16.05 15.56
CA THR A 67 4.30 -14.70 15.82
C THR A 67 3.18 -13.68 15.66
N PHE A 68 2.33 -13.84 14.65
CA PHE A 68 1.17 -12.99 14.41
C PHE A 68 0.19 -12.99 15.60
N ALA A 69 -0.15 -14.17 16.11
CA ALA A 69 -1.10 -14.33 17.21
C ALA A 69 -0.66 -13.66 18.52
N LYS A 70 0.65 -13.37 18.67
CA LYS A 70 1.22 -12.68 19.84
C LYS A 70 1.26 -11.16 19.67
N LEU A 71 0.92 -10.64 18.49
CA LEU A 71 0.93 -9.19 18.24
C LEU A 71 -0.22 -8.50 18.98
N PRO A 72 -0.10 -7.21 19.33
CA PRO A 72 -1.21 -6.45 19.88
C PRO A 72 -2.43 -6.46 18.95
N GLU A 73 -3.65 -6.47 19.49
CA GLU A 73 -4.89 -6.50 18.70
C GLU A 73 -4.96 -5.39 17.65
N ALA A 74 -4.50 -4.18 17.99
CA ALA A 74 -4.45 -3.07 17.04
C ALA A 74 -3.53 -3.35 15.83
N VAL A 75 -2.43 -4.08 16.03
CA VAL A 75 -1.51 -4.48 14.95
C VAL A 75 -2.13 -5.60 14.12
N GLN A 76 -2.74 -6.59 14.77
CA GLN A 76 -3.47 -7.65 14.07
C GLN A 76 -4.62 -7.07 13.22
N GLY A 77 -5.37 -6.12 13.78
CA GLY A 77 -6.45 -5.41 13.10
C GLY A 77 -5.99 -4.68 11.84
N HIS A 78 -4.78 -4.14 11.83
CA HIS A 78 -4.19 -3.54 10.63
C HIS A 78 -3.91 -4.61 9.56
N TYR A 79 -3.30 -5.73 9.91
CA TYR A 79 -3.10 -6.83 8.96
C TYR A 79 -4.41 -7.45 8.45
N PHE A 80 -5.44 -7.58 9.30
CA PHE A 80 -6.76 -8.00 8.85
C PHE A 80 -7.38 -7.02 7.85
N LEU A 81 -7.07 -5.73 7.98
CA LEU A 81 -7.49 -4.75 7.00
C LEU A 81 -6.77 -4.93 5.65
N LEU A 82 -5.47 -5.29 5.65
CA LEU A 82 -4.75 -5.66 4.43
C LEU A 82 -5.41 -6.88 3.76
N ASP A 83 -5.66 -7.95 4.53
CA ASP A 83 -6.34 -9.14 4.03
C ASP A 83 -7.70 -8.80 3.41
N ARG A 84 -8.44 -7.90 4.06
CA ARG A 84 -9.72 -7.41 3.54
C ARG A 84 -9.57 -6.68 2.22
N TYR A 85 -8.62 -5.77 2.06
CA TYR A 85 -8.42 -5.10 0.76
C TYR A 85 -8.00 -6.08 -0.35
N LEU A 86 -7.21 -7.09 -0.01
CA LEU A 86 -6.82 -8.15 -0.94
C LEU A 86 -8.02 -8.98 -1.39
N GLN A 87 -9.00 -9.22 -0.52
CA GLN A 87 -10.21 -9.97 -0.85
C GLN A 87 -11.28 -9.12 -1.55
N ASP A 88 -11.57 -7.93 -1.03
CA ASP A 88 -12.75 -7.14 -1.39
C ASP A 88 -12.55 -6.24 -2.62
N THR A 89 -11.30 -6.09 -3.11
CA THR A 89 -10.99 -5.16 -4.19
C THR A 89 -10.18 -5.85 -5.29
N ASN A 90 -10.31 -5.39 -6.53
CA ASN A 90 -9.44 -5.78 -7.64
C ASN A 90 -8.24 -4.83 -7.81
N LYS A 91 -7.98 -3.97 -6.82
CA LYS A 91 -6.87 -3.02 -6.89
C LYS A 91 -5.55 -3.73 -6.64
N TYR A 92 -4.48 -3.20 -7.24
CA TYR A 92 -3.12 -3.55 -6.86
C TYR A 92 -2.77 -2.89 -5.53
N ILE A 93 -2.02 -3.61 -4.70
CA ILE A 93 -1.65 -3.16 -3.36
C ILE A 93 -0.14 -3.23 -3.22
N LEU A 94 0.52 -2.16 -2.80
CA LEU A 94 1.93 -2.18 -2.45
C LEU A 94 2.05 -2.36 -0.95
N TYR A 95 2.70 -3.42 -0.50
CA TYR A 95 2.97 -3.63 0.91
C TYR A 95 4.27 -2.91 1.30
N PHE A 96 4.19 -1.91 2.17
CA PHE A 96 5.37 -1.18 2.62
C PHE A 96 5.71 -1.53 4.06
N GLY A 97 6.54 -2.54 4.28
CA GLY A 97 6.82 -3.00 5.63
C GLY A 97 7.77 -4.18 5.74
N LYS A 98 7.84 -4.71 6.96
CA LYS A 98 8.59 -5.93 7.27
C LYS A 98 7.77 -7.17 6.93
N TYR A 99 8.38 -8.34 6.91
CA TYR A 99 7.73 -9.59 6.47
C TYR A 99 6.35 -9.84 7.14
N TYR A 100 5.36 -10.23 6.33
CA TYR A 100 4.04 -10.72 6.75
C TYR A 100 3.74 -12.04 6.04
N TYR A 101 3.48 -13.09 6.81
CA TYR A 101 3.40 -14.48 6.31
C TYR A 101 2.25 -14.73 5.32
N ASN A 102 1.14 -13.99 5.45
CA ASN A 102 -0.05 -14.19 4.62
C ASN A 102 -0.10 -13.26 3.40
N LEU A 103 1.03 -12.64 3.05
CA LEU A 103 1.05 -11.69 1.95
C LEU A 103 0.89 -12.40 0.60
N ASN A 104 -0.19 -12.10 -0.12
CA ASN A 104 -0.37 -12.54 -1.51
C ASN A 104 0.59 -11.77 -2.43
N GLN A 105 1.73 -12.37 -2.76
CA GLN A 105 2.79 -11.69 -3.52
C GLN A 105 2.42 -11.40 -4.99
N GLU A 106 1.46 -12.12 -5.59
CA GLU A 106 1.02 -11.86 -6.96
C GLU A 106 0.27 -10.53 -7.07
N ARG A 107 -0.51 -10.21 -6.04
CA ARG A 107 -1.34 -8.99 -5.99
C ARG A 107 -0.76 -7.90 -5.11
N CYS A 108 0.23 -8.26 -4.29
CA CYS A 108 0.79 -7.40 -3.26
C CYS A 108 2.32 -7.42 -3.20
N PRO A 109 3.01 -6.82 -4.20
CA PRO A 109 4.46 -6.70 -4.15
C PRO A 109 4.90 -5.82 -2.96
N SER A 110 6.07 -6.14 -2.42
CA SER A 110 6.60 -5.48 -1.23
C SER A 110 7.62 -4.38 -1.55
N ALA A 111 7.66 -3.37 -0.69
CA ALA A 111 8.70 -2.36 -0.59
C ALA A 111 9.25 -2.32 0.85
N ASN A 112 10.54 -2.05 1.01
CA ASN A 112 11.22 -2.04 2.31
C ASN A 112 11.97 -0.73 2.63
N SER A 113 11.97 0.21 1.68
CA SER A 113 12.56 1.55 1.79
C SER A 113 11.78 2.56 0.93
N LYS A 114 11.96 3.87 1.18
CA LYS A 114 11.40 4.94 0.32
C LYS A 114 11.80 4.76 -1.15
N PHE A 115 13.05 4.36 -1.40
CA PHE A 115 13.55 4.09 -2.74
C PHE A 115 12.77 2.95 -3.42
N THR A 116 12.66 1.80 -2.75
CA THR A 116 11.91 0.67 -3.31
C THR A 116 10.43 0.97 -3.45
N LEU A 117 9.84 1.76 -2.54
CA LEU A 117 8.44 2.15 -2.65
C LEU A 117 8.23 3.00 -3.90
N TYR A 118 9.06 4.02 -4.11
CA TYR A 118 9.00 4.86 -5.30
C TYR A 118 9.13 4.04 -6.59
N ALA A 119 10.13 3.14 -6.65
CA ALA A 119 10.32 2.26 -7.80
C ALA A 119 9.10 1.36 -8.04
N ARG A 120 8.52 0.76 -7.00
CA ARG A 120 7.33 -0.11 -7.11
C ARG A 120 6.09 0.64 -7.56
N VAL A 121 5.94 1.91 -7.17
CA VAL A 121 4.84 2.75 -7.66
C VAL A 121 5.00 3.01 -9.17
N GLN A 122 6.21 3.34 -9.63
CA GLN A 122 6.48 3.53 -11.06
C GLN A 122 6.20 2.25 -11.86
N GLU A 123 6.77 1.12 -11.42
CA GLU A 123 6.55 -0.19 -12.05
C GLU A 123 5.06 -0.54 -12.11
N LEU A 124 4.29 -0.19 -11.08
CA LEU A 124 2.87 -0.47 -11.04
C LEU A 124 2.07 0.39 -12.02
N ILE A 125 2.42 1.67 -12.17
CA ILE A 125 1.81 2.55 -13.18
C ILE A 125 2.12 2.03 -14.58
N ASP A 126 3.37 1.68 -14.84
CA ASP A 126 3.79 1.10 -16.12
C ASP A 126 3.07 -0.22 -16.40
N PHE A 127 2.93 -1.07 -15.37
CA PHE A 127 2.17 -2.31 -15.48
C PHE A 127 0.72 -2.02 -15.83
N ILE A 128 0.01 -1.13 -15.11
CA ILE A 128 -1.40 -0.85 -15.38
C ILE A 128 -1.61 -0.28 -16.81
N ASN A 129 -0.69 0.54 -17.30
CA ASN A 129 -0.78 1.12 -18.65
C ASN A 129 -0.60 0.09 -19.77
N ASN A 130 0.30 -0.87 -19.57
CA ASN A 130 0.75 -1.78 -20.61
C ASN A 130 0.13 -3.18 -20.49
N TYR A 131 -0.28 -3.57 -19.30
CA TYR A 131 -0.95 -4.83 -19.03
C TYR A 131 -2.43 -4.70 -19.40
N LYS A 132 -2.72 -5.00 -20.66
CA LYS A 132 -4.09 -5.27 -21.11
C LYS A 132 -4.43 -6.68 -20.63
N SER A 133 -5.20 -6.77 -19.55
CA SER A 133 -5.99 -7.97 -19.28
C SER A 133 -6.95 -8.15 -20.46
N GLU A 134 -6.78 -9.22 -21.23
CA GLU A 134 -7.79 -9.70 -22.17
C GLU A 134 -9.12 -9.98 -21.44
#